data_AF-A0A7K4MYT8-F1
#
_entry.id   AF-A0A7K4MYT8-F1
#
_cell.length_a   1.000
_cell.length_b   1.000
_cell.length_c   1.000
_cell.angle_alpha   90.00
_cell.angle_beta   90.00
_cell.angle_gamma   90.00
#
_symmetry.space_group_name_H-M   'P 1'
#
loop_
_entity.id
_entity.type
_entity.pdbx_description
1 polymer ?
#
loop_
_entity_poly.entity_id
_entity_poly.type
_entity_poly.pdbx_seq_one_letter_code
_entity_poly.pdbx_strand_id
1 'polypeptide(L)' 'MYVIQYEKTLPPWRISQDEVEAENPEDAVKEFYKRHDSMEDMVHSVYEKTSMYTYQKIM' A
#
# COMPACT_ATOMS: atom_id res chain seq x y z
N MET A 1 -1.33 0.01 -11.04
CA MET A 1 -0.68 -0.61 -9.87
C MET A 1 -0.83 0.36 -8.71
N TYR A 2 -1.29 -0.10 -7.56
CA TYR A 2 -1.52 0.70 -6.37
C TYR A 2 -0.49 0.33 -5.31
N VAL A 3 -0.05 1.31 -4.54
CA VAL A 3 0.77 1.10 -3.34
C VAL A 3 -0.08 1.33 -2.12
N ILE A 4 -0.05 0.36 -1.22
CA ILE A 4 -0.79 0.38 0.04
C ILE A 4 0.24 0.45 1.15
N GLN A 5 0.19 1.54 1.91
CA GLN A 5 0.96 1.69 3.11
C GLN A 5 0.12 1.22 4.29
N TYR A 6 0.66 0.27 5.06
CA TYR A 6 -0.01 -0.30 6.21
C TYR A 6 0.93 -0.39 7.41
N GLU A 7 0.38 -0.33 8.60
CA GLU A 7 1.11 -0.48 9.85
C GLU A 7 0.69 -1.76 10.56
N LYS A 8 1.66 -2.49 11.09
CA LYS A 8 1.38 -3.62 11.96
C LYS A 8 0.86 -3.14 13.31
N THR A 9 -0.30 -3.62 13.72
CA THR A 9 -0.92 -3.32 15.02
C THR A 9 -0.18 -4.00 16.17
N LEU A 10 0.57 -5.08 15.88
CA LEU A 10 1.42 -5.79 16.83
C LEU A 10 2.84 -5.22 16.89
N PRO A 11 3.41 -5.05 18.09
CA PRO A 11 4.78 -4.59 18.23
C PRO A 11 5.77 -5.59 17.62
N PRO A 12 6.84 -5.12 16.94
CA PRO A 12 7.16 -3.71 16.73
C PRO A 12 6.25 -3.08 15.64
N TRP A 13 5.58 -1.98 15.97
CA TRP A 13 4.73 -1.21 15.05
C TRP A 13 5.57 -0.75 13.86
N ARG A 14 5.49 -1.50 12.78
CA ARG A 14 6.28 -1.30 11.57
C ARG A 14 5.35 -0.89 10.47
N ILE A 15 5.70 0.24 9.86
CA ILE A 15 5.08 0.71 8.64
C ILE A 15 5.72 -0.05 7.47
N SER A 16 4.89 -0.71 6.68
CA SER A 16 5.27 -1.46 5.49
C SER A 16 4.46 -0.96 4.30
N GLN A 17 4.91 -1.32 3.10
CA GLN A 17 4.24 -1.00 1.86
C GLN A 17 4.07 -2.29 1.06
N ASP A 18 2.88 -2.50 0.50
CA ASP A 18 2.62 -3.57 -0.45
C ASP A 18 2.14 -2.98 -1.77
N GLU A 19 2.50 -3.63 -2.88
CA GLU A 19 2.09 -3.22 -4.21
C GLU A 19 1.08 -4.21 -4.77
N VAL A 20 -0.07 -3.69 -5.17
CA VAL A 20 -1.20 -4.50 -5.63
C VAL A 20 -1.66 -4.05 -7.00
N GLU A 21 -1.96 -5.02 -7.85
CA GLU A 21 -2.61 -4.77 -9.13
C GLU A 21 -4.13 -4.70 -8.91
N ALA A 22 -4.70 -3.53 -9.10
CA ALA A 22 -6.14 -3.28 -9.00
C ALA A 22 -6.53 -2.19 -10.00
N GLU A 23 -7.83 -2.12 -10.31
CA GLU A 23 -8.42 -1.13 -11.23
C GLU A 23 -8.80 0.17 -10.51
N ASN A 24 -9.09 0.08 -9.20
CA ASN A 24 -9.49 1.21 -8.37
C ASN A 24 -8.87 1.07 -6.95
N PRO A 25 -8.83 2.14 -6.14
CA PRO A 25 -8.25 2.08 -4.79
C PRO A 25 -9.05 1.20 -3.82
N GLU A 26 -10.35 1.01 -4.01
CA GLU A 26 -11.19 0.16 -3.14
C GLU A 26 -10.87 -1.33 -3.33
N ASP A 27 -10.72 -1.76 -4.58
CA ASP A 27 -10.28 -3.08 -4.99
C ASP A 27 -8.84 -3.32 -4.57
N ALA A 28 -7.98 -2.30 -4.61
CA ALA A 28 -6.62 -2.39 -4.09
C ALA A 28 -6.63 -2.80 -2.60
N VAL A 29 -7.44 -2.12 -1.78
CA VAL A 29 -7.59 -2.44 -0.35
C VAL A 29 -8.17 -3.84 -0.14
N LYS A 30 -9.14 -4.23 -0.98
CA LYS A 30 -9.75 -5.55 -0.92
C LYS A 30 -8.76 -6.67 -1.26
N GLU A 31 -7.95 -6.48 -2.30
CA GLU A 31 -6.88 -7.40 -2.70
C GLU A 31 -5.76 -7.47 -1.65
N PHE A 32 -5.51 -6.37 -0.94
CA PHE A 32 -4.60 -6.34 0.19
C PHE A 32 -5.12 -7.18 1.36
N TYR A 33 -6.36 -6.97 1.82
CA TYR A 33 -6.94 -7.76 2.92
C TYR A 33 -7.27 -9.22 2.57
N LYS A 34 -7.15 -9.64 1.30
CA LYS A 34 -7.14 -11.07 0.96
C LYS A 34 -5.84 -11.78 1.36
N ARG A 35 -4.74 -11.03 1.38
CA ARG A 35 -3.38 -11.52 1.66
C ARG A 35 -2.89 -11.14 3.06
N HIS A 36 -3.50 -10.12 3.66
CA HIS A 36 -3.18 -9.55 4.96
C HIS A 36 -4.34 -9.70 5.94
N ASP A 37 -4.01 -9.85 7.23
CA ASP A 37 -5.01 -9.93 8.28
C ASP A 37 -5.46 -8.51 8.67
N SER A 38 -6.76 -8.22 8.58
CA SER A 38 -7.31 -6.91 8.91
C SER A 38 -7.22 -6.54 10.40
N MET A 39 -6.91 -7.50 11.26
CA MET A 39 -6.68 -7.31 12.69
C MET A 39 -5.20 -6.98 12.98
N GLU A 40 -4.27 -7.48 12.17
CA GLU A 40 -2.83 -7.24 12.34
C GLU A 40 -2.29 -6.10 11.48
N ASP A 41 -2.85 -5.86 10.31
CA ASP A 41 -2.35 -4.90 9.33
C ASP A 41 -3.38 -3.78 9.10
N MET A 42 -3.07 -2.57 9.57
CA MET A 42 -3.95 -1.41 9.42
C MET A 42 -3.51 -0.55 8.23
N VAL A 43 -4.36 -0.43 7.22
CA VAL A 43 -4.09 0.44 6.05
C VAL A 43 -4.14 1.92 6.46
N HIS A 44 -3.04 2.64 6.18
CA HIS A 44 -2.92 4.08 6.41
C HIS A 44 -3.17 4.91 5.16
N SER A 45 -2.64 4.47 4.02
CA SER A 45 -2.77 5.21 2.77
C SER A 45 -2.75 4.27 1.57
N VAL A 46 -3.47 4.68 0.53
CA VAL A 46 -3.54 3.98 -0.75
C VAL A 46 -3.33 5.03 -1.82
N TYR A 47 -2.33 4.84 -2.65
CA TYR A 47 -2.05 5.75 -3.75
C TYR A 47 -1.71 4.94 -5.00
N GLU A 48 -2.10 5.48 -6.15
CA GLU A 48 -1.69 4.88 -7.42
C GLU A 48 -0.18 5.01 -7.53
N LYS A 49 0.49 3.92 -7.93
CA LYS A 49 1.91 3.94 -8.31
C LYS A 49 2.02 4.68 -9.63
N THR A 50 1.85 6.00 -9.59
CA THR A 50 2.16 6.87 -10.70
C THR A 50 3.62 6.61 -11.02
N SER A 51 3.89 6.16 -12.24
CA SER A 51 5.23 5.78 -12.67
C SER A 51 6.23 6.86 -12.26
N MET A 52 7.10 6.51 -11.31
CA MET A 52 8.07 7.43 -10.72
C MET A 52 9.23 7.73 -11.70
N TYR A 53 8.95 7.84 -13.00
CA TYR A 53 9.86 8.34 -14.02
C TYR A 53 9.89 9.87 -14.11
N THR A 54 9.08 10.58 -13.32
CA THR A 54 9.04 12.05 -13.28
C THR A 54 9.80 12.69 -12.11
N TYR A 55 10.64 11.94 -11.39
CA TYR A 55 11.58 12.50 -10.40
C TYR A 55 13.03 12.04 -10.57
N GLN A 56 13.43 11.67 -11.80
CA GLN A 56 14.85 11.62 -12.18
C GLN A 56 15.27 12.87 -12.96
N LYS A 57 14.71 14.04 -12.62
CA LYS A 57 15.12 15.33 -13.15
C LYS A 57 14.96 16.41 -12.08
N ILE A 58 16.05 16.70 -11.38
CA ILE A 58 16.70 18.03 -11.31
C ILE A 58 17.83 17.93 -10.27
N MET A 59 19.05 18.03 -10.81
CA MET A 59 20.34 18.42 -10.23
C MET A 59 21.04 17.45 -9.27
#